data_AF-A0A5A9EJJ5-F1
#
_entry.id   AF-A0A5A9EJJ5-F1
#
_cell.length_a   1.000
_cell.length_b   1.000
_cell.length_c   1.000
_cell.angle_alpha   90.00
_cell.angle_beta   90.00
_cell.angle_gamma   90.00
#
_symmetry.space_group_name_H-M   'P 1'
#
loop_
_entity.id
_entity.type
_entity.pdbx_description
1 polymer ?
#
loop_
_entity_poly.entity_id
_entity_poly.type
_entity_poly.pdbx_seq_one_letter_code
_entity_poly.pdbx_strand_id
1 'polypeptide(L)'
;MLVAEGYATAATLHRETGLAVAFNAGNLGPVAEALRQPYPEKPLVIAGDNDHAKERQGKPNVGREKAEEEAARVGGTVLLPTFRPEDRGTDWNDLARSQGRGELVEQVSAGLARGERQRTAADLAQSRGTQA
;
A
#
# COMPACT_ATOMS: atom_id res chain seq x y z
N MET A 1 -1.72 9.08 1.72
CA MET A 1 -2.77 8.66 0.77
C MET A 1 -2.61 7.17 0.52
N LEU A 2 -3.68 6.37 0.52
CA LEU A 2 -3.59 4.90 0.55
C LEU A 2 -4.47 4.25 -0.51
N VAL A 3 -3.85 3.62 -1.49
CA VAL A 3 -4.51 2.91 -2.59
C VAL A 3 -4.66 1.45 -2.20
N ALA A 4 -5.84 0.81 -2.29
CA ALA A 4 -6.04 -0.59 -1.90
C ALA A 4 -6.92 -1.32 -2.92
N GLU A 5 -6.88 -2.65 -2.96
CA GLU A 5 -7.64 -3.46 -3.92
C GLU A 5 -8.97 -3.98 -3.33
N GLY A 6 -10.07 -3.85 -4.10
CA GLY A 6 -11.40 -4.40 -3.79
C GLY A 6 -12.30 -3.54 -2.89
N TYR A 7 -13.61 -3.50 -3.18
CA TYR A 7 -14.59 -2.66 -2.47
C TYR A 7 -14.67 -2.92 -0.96
N ALA A 8 -14.66 -4.19 -0.52
CA ALA A 8 -14.76 -4.52 0.89
C ALA A 8 -13.53 -4.04 1.69
N THR A 9 -12.34 -4.17 1.09
CA THR A 9 -11.08 -3.68 1.63
C THR A 9 -11.08 -2.16 1.67
N ALA A 10 -11.43 -1.53 0.56
CA ALA A 10 -11.45 -0.08 0.39
C ALA A 10 -12.48 0.62 1.29
N ALA A 11 -13.68 0.06 1.41
CA ALA A 11 -14.73 0.57 2.28
C ALA A 11 -14.36 0.44 3.76
N THR A 12 -13.72 -0.66 4.14
CA THR A 12 -13.18 -0.84 5.50
C THR A 12 -12.09 0.20 5.76
N LEU A 13 -11.11 0.36 4.86
CA LEU A 13 -10.03 1.33 5.06
C LEU A 13 -10.54 2.78 5.06
N HIS A 14 -11.43 3.15 4.14
CA HIS A 14 -12.01 4.49 4.08
C HIS A 14 -12.82 4.84 5.33
N ARG A 15 -13.70 3.92 5.78
CA ARG A 15 -14.54 4.13 6.97
C ARG A 15 -13.71 4.29 8.24
N GLU A 16 -12.55 3.65 8.30
CA GLU A 16 -11.71 3.61 9.50
C GLU A 16 -10.60 4.67 9.50
N THR A 17 -10.25 5.26 8.35
CA THR A 17 -9.09 6.16 8.23
C THR A 17 -9.34 7.48 7.48
N GLY A 18 -10.48 7.64 6.79
CA GLY A 18 -10.81 8.85 6.02
C GLY A 18 -10.02 9.05 4.72
N LEU A 19 -9.35 8.00 4.21
CA LEU A 19 -8.42 8.08 3.06
C LEU A 19 -9.09 7.72 1.71
N ALA A 20 -8.57 8.28 0.61
CA ALA A 20 -8.99 7.99 -0.77
C ALA A 20 -8.36 6.68 -1.27
N VAL A 21 -9.15 5.81 -1.93
CA VAL A 21 -8.81 4.42 -2.27
C VAL A 21 -9.10 4.11 -3.75
N ALA A 22 -8.26 3.32 -4.44
CA ALA A 22 -8.53 2.80 -5.79
C ALA A 22 -9.33 1.48 -5.75
N PHE A 23 -9.76 0.96 -6.89
CA PHE A 23 -10.85 -0.02 -6.94
C PHE A 23 -10.46 -1.39 -7.56
N ASN A 24 -9.30 -1.52 -8.22
CA ASN A 24 -8.91 -2.71 -9.00
C ASN A 24 -7.39 -2.75 -9.29
N ALA A 25 -6.73 -3.91 -9.25
CA ALA A 25 -5.34 -4.08 -9.73
C ALA A 25 -5.10 -3.57 -11.17
N GLY A 26 -6.11 -3.61 -12.04
CA GLY A 26 -6.06 -3.06 -13.40
C GLY A 26 -6.24 -1.54 -13.49
N ASN A 27 -6.57 -0.85 -12.40
CA ASN A 27 -6.66 0.62 -12.34
C ASN A 27 -5.77 1.25 -11.26
N LEU A 28 -4.95 0.46 -10.56
CA LEU A 28 -4.06 0.90 -9.50
C LEU A 28 -3.12 2.00 -10.00
N GLY A 29 -2.49 1.79 -11.16
CA GLY A 29 -1.64 2.78 -11.83
C GLY A 29 -2.37 4.04 -12.25
N PRO A 30 -3.42 3.96 -13.10
CA PRO A 30 -4.19 5.13 -13.50
C PRO A 30 -4.71 5.98 -12.32
N VAL A 31 -5.15 5.33 -11.23
CA VAL A 31 -5.61 6.05 -10.02
C VAL A 31 -4.43 6.63 -9.24
N ALA A 32 -3.34 5.90 -9.08
CA ALA A 32 -2.16 6.39 -8.39
C ALA A 32 -1.54 7.60 -9.13
N GLU A 33 -1.49 7.57 -10.46
CA GLU A 33 -1.05 8.67 -11.31
C GLU A 33 -1.98 9.89 -11.20
N ALA A 34 -3.30 9.66 -11.33
CA ALA A 34 -4.31 10.71 -11.19
C ALA A 34 -4.30 11.37 -9.81
N LEU A 35 -3.90 10.64 -8.77
CA LEU A 35 -3.74 11.17 -7.41
C LEU A 35 -2.38 11.84 -7.19
N ARG A 36 -1.31 11.40 -7.86
CA ARG A 36 0.01 12.01 -7.76
C ARG A 36 0.02 13.42 -8.36
N GLN A 37 -0.69 13.65 -9.45
CA GLN A 37 -0.69 14.93 -10.16
C GLN A 37 -1.19 16.13 -9.31
N PRO A 38 -2.34 16.06 -8.60
CA PRO A 38 -2.79 17.13 -7.72
C PRO A 38 -2.12 17.14 -6.34
N TYR A 39 -1.43 16.06 -5.95
CA TYR A 39 -0.80 15.92 -4.63
C TYR A 39 0.66 15.44 -4.72
N PRO A 40 1.55 16.14 -5.45
CA PRO A 40 2.91 15.69 -5.70
C PRO A 40 3.75 15.55 -4.43
N GLU A 41 3.48 16.36 -3.41
CA GLU A 41 4.15 16.38 -2.11
C GLU A 41 3.59 15.37 -1.11
N LYS A 42 2.40 14.80 -1.35
CA LYS A 42 1.80 13.88 -0.39
C LYS A 42 2.41 12.48 -0.47
N PRO A 43 2.60 11.81 0.69
CA PRO A 43 2.92 10.40 0.71
C PRO A 43 1.82 9.58 0.03
N LEU A 44 2.22 8.74 -0.91
CA LEU A 44 1.37 7.77 -1.59
C LEU A 44 1.78 6.38 -1.14
N VAL A 45 0.84 5.64 -0.58
CA VAL A 45 1.01 4.26 -0.15
C VAL A 45 0.17 3.40 -1.08
N ILE A 46 0.81 2.41 -1.72
CA ILE A 46 0.17 1.44 -2.60
C ILE A 46 0.01 0.15 -1.80
N ALA A 47 -1.22 -0.12 -1.37
CA ALA A 47 -1.58 -1.34 -0.67
C ALA A 47 -1.95 -2.44 -1.68
N GLY A 48 -1.15 -3.51 -1.70
CA GLY A 48 -1.38 -4.68 -2.54
C GLY A 48 -1.72 -5.93 -1.73
N ASP A 49 -2.05 -7.00 -2.46
CA ASP A 49 -2.23 -8.34 -1.90
C ASP A 49 -0.88 -9.03 -1.66
N ASN A 50 -0.89 -9.98 -0.73
CA ASN A 50 0.27 -10.79 -0.38
C ASN A 50 0.03 -12.27 -0.65
N ASP A 51 0.34 -12.71 -1.88
CA ASP A 51 0.30 -14.10 -2.34
C ASP A 51 1.44 -14.97 -1.74
N HIS A 52 1.77 -14.75 -0.46
CA HIS A 52 2.91 -15.34 0.22
C HIS A 52 2.90 -16.89 0.23
N ALA A 53 1.72 -17.52 0.13
CA ALA A 53 1.60 -18.97 -0.02
C ALA A 53 2.10 -19.47 -1.39
N LYS A 54 1.92 -18.70 -2.46
CA LYS A 54 2.46 -18.99 -3.81
C LYS A 54 3.98 -18.79 -3.81
N GLU A 55 4.44 -17.74 -3.15
CA GLU A 55 5.87 -17.44 -2.99
C GLU A 55 6.63 -18.59 -2.31
N ARG A 56 6.08 -19.16 -1.23
CA ARG A 56 6.63 -20.37 -0.57
C ARG A 56 6.67 -21.61 -1.46
N GLN A 57 5.86 -21.65 -2.52
CA GLN A 57 5.86 -22.72 -3.52
C GLN A 57 6.78 -22.42 -4.71
N GLY A 58 7.57 -21.34 -4.66
CA GLY A 58 8.42 -20.89 -5.76
C GLY A 58 7.65 -20.25 -6.92
N LYS A 59 6.41 -19.81 -6.69
CA LYS A 59 5.58 -19.11 -7.69
C LYS A 59 5.56 -17.60 -7.43
N PRO A 60 5.31 -16.76 -8.46
CA PRO A 60 5.25 -15.31 -8.31
C PRO A 60 4.22 -14.84 -7.28
N ASN A 61 4.58 -13.80 -6.53
CA ASN A 61 3.65 -13.06 -5.68
C ASN A 61 3.11 -11.87 -6.48
N VAL A 62 2.10 -12.14 -7.30
CA VAL A 62 1.60 -11.17 -8.30
C VAL A 62 1.06 -9.91 -7.62
N GLY A 63 0.42 -10.05 -6.46
CA GLY A 63 -0.05 -8.90 -5.67
C GLY A 63 1.09 -7.96 -5.25
N ARG A 64 2.19 -8.52 -4.75
CA ARG A 64 3.42 -7.77 -4.42
C ARG A 64 4.01 -7.09 -5.66
N GLU A 65 4.25 -7.86 -6.72
CA GLU A 65 4.91 -7.37 -7.94
C GLU A 65 4.18 -6.16 -8.53
N LYS A 66 2.84 -6.23 -8.63
CA LYS A 66 2.02 -5.11 -9.11
C LYS A 66 2.09 -3.91 -8.18
N ALA A 67 2.00 -4.11 -6.86
CA ALA A 67 2.08 -3.01 -5.92
C ALA A 67 3.45 -2.30 -5.98
N GLU A 68 4.53 -3.07 -6.13
CA GLU A 68 5.90 -2.57 -6.32
C GLU A 68 6.05 -1.79 -7.61
N GLU A 69 5.53 -2.31 -8.73
CA GLU A 69 5.54 -1.61 -10.03
C GLU A 69 4.83 -0.26 -9.94
N GLU A 70 3.65 -0.23 -9.34
CA GLU A 70 2.84 0.99 -9.27
C GLU A 70 3.41 2.01 -8.27
N ALA A 71 3.93 1.54 -7.13
CA ALA A 71 4.65 2.39 -6.21
C ALA A 71 5.88 3.02 -6.87
N ALA A 72 6.63 2.27 -7.69
CA ALA A 72 7.77 2.80 -8.42
C ALA A 72 7.35 3.88 -9.43
N ARG A 73 6.26 3.67 -10.20
CA ARG A 73 5.75 4.66 -11.18
C ARG A 73 5.41 5.99 -10.53
N VAL A 74 4.79 5.97 -9.35
CA VAL A 74 4.31 7.20 -8.70
C VAL A 74 5.22 7.71 -7.59
N GLY A 75 6.39 7.11 -7.37
CA GLY A 75 7.26 7.44 -6.23
C GLY A 75 6.54 7.26 -4.88
N GLY A 76 5.76 6.19 -4.77
CA GLY A 76 5.03 5.78 -3.58
C GLY A 76 5.74 4.68 -2.79
N THR A 77 5.07 4.23 -1.73
CA THR A 77 5.55 3.16 -0.84
C THR A 77 4.61 1.98 -0.92
N VAL A 78 5.14 0.76 -1.08
CA VAL A 78 4.33 -0.46 -1.04
C VAL A 78 3.92 -0.79 0.38
N LEU A 79 2.69 -1.26 0.58
CA LEU A 79 2.19 -1.84 1.82
C LEU A 79 1.48 -3.16 1.50
N LEU A 80 1.88 -4.25 2.15
CA LEU A 80 1.23 -5.55 1.99
C LEU A 80 0.73 -6.03 3.36
N PRO A 81 -0.36 -6.80 3.43
CA PRO A 81 -0.81 -7.40 4.67
C PRO A 81 0.24 -8.40 5.15
N THR A 82 0.59 -8.32 6.43
CA THR A 82 1.50 -9.27 7.09
C THR A 82 0.69 -10.30 7.82
N PHE A 83 0.88 -11.55 7.42
CA PHE A 83 0.15 -12.70 7.93
C PHE A 83 1.00 -13.50 8.93
N ARG A 84 0.36 -14.15 9.90
CA ARG A 84 1.03 -15.16 10.73
C ARG A 84 1.49 -16.33 9.85
N PRO A 85 2.58 -17.03 10.20
CA PRO A 85 3.11 -18.12 9.37
C PRO A 85 2.08 -19.19 8.97
N GLU A 86 1.14 -19.48 9.86
CA GLU A 86 0.07 -20.46 9.71
C GLU A 86 -1.13 -19.97 8.88
N ASP A 87 -1.23 -18.66 8.64
CA ASP A 87 -2.37 -18.07 7.93
C ASP A 87 -2.24 -18.31 6.42
N ARG A 88 -3.39 -18.43 5.77
CA ARG A 88 -3.53 -18.63 4.32
C ARG A 88 -4.16 -17.43 3.61
N GLY A 89 -4.50 -16.39 4.36
CA GLY A 89 -5.02 -15.15 3.83
C GLY A 89 -4.07 -14.53 2.81
N THR A 90 -4.64 -13.87 1.81
CA THR A 90 -3.84 -13.18 0.79
C THR A 90 -4.13 -11.69 0.74
N ASP A 91 -5.29 -11.25 1.23
CA ASP A 91 -5.72 -9.86 1.16
C ASP A 91 -6.00 -9.24 2.56
N TRP A 92 -6.26 -7.94 2.58
CA TRP A 92 -6.55 -7.22 3.82
C TRP A 92 -7.84 -7.66 4.52
N ASN A 93 -8.83 -8.19 3.79
CA ASN A 93 -10.06 -8.69 4.41
C ASN A 93 -9.79 -10.00 5.14
N ASP A 94 -8.93 -10.86 4.58
CA ASP A 94 -8.48 -12.08 5.25
C ASP A 94 -7.71 -11.73 6.52
N LEU A 95 -6.82 -10.72 6.47
CA LEU A 95 -6.12 -10.23 7.67
C LEU A 95 -7.11 -9.76 8.74
N ALA A 96 -8.12 -8.97 8.36
CA ALA A 96 -9.15 -8.49 9.27
C ALA A 96 -9.95 -9.63 9.91
N ARG A 97 -10.21 -10.70 9.15
CA ARG A 97 -10.95 -11.88 9.61
C ARG A 97 -10.11 -12.77 10.52
N SER A 98 -8.83 -12.98 10.19
CA SER A 98 -7.97 -13.94 10.88
C SER A 98 -7.29 -13.36 12.12
N GLN A 99 -6.85 -12.09 12.05
CA GLN A 99 -6.10 -11.43 13.12
C GLN A 99 -6.86 -10.28 13.78
N GLY A 100 -8.01 -9.91 13.23
CA GLY A 100 -8.90 -8.91 13.79
C GLY A 100 -8.65 -7.49 13.27
N ARG A 101 -9.64 -6.62 13.50
CA ARG A 101 -9.60 -5.22 13.04
C ARG A 101 -8.49 -4.39 13.67
N GLY A 102 -8.11 -4.68 14.91
CA GLY A 102 -7.01 -3.98 15.59
C GLY A 102 -5.68 -4.14 14.82
N GLU A 103 -5.37 -5.36 14.42
CA GLU A 103 -4.17 -5.68 13.64
C GLU A 103 -4.17 -4.98 12.27
N LEU A 104 -5.30 -5.00 11.55
CA LEU A 104 -5.42 -4.29 10.28
C LEU A 104 -5.12 -2.79 10.44
N VAL A 105 -5.72 -2.15 11.45
CA VAL A 105 -5.53 -0.72 11.70
C VAL A 105 -4.07 -0.43 12.07
N GLU A 106 -3.45 -1.28 12.87
CA GLU A 106 -2.05 -1.13 13.27
C GLU A 106 -1.11 -1.22 12.07
N GLN A 107 -1.24 -2.26 11.24
CA GLN A 107 -0.39 -2.44 10.06
C GLN A 107 -0.56 -1.29 9.05
N VAL A 108 -1.79 -0.83 8.83
CA VAL A 108 -2.08 0.30 7.93
C VAL A 108 -1.50 1.60 8.48
N SER A 109 -1.69 1.89 9.76
CA SER A 109 -1.16 3.10 10.41
C SER A 109 0.37 3.12 10.40
N ALA A 110 1.00 1.98 10.69
CA ALA A 110 2.45 1.83 10.61
C ALA A 110 2.97 2.02 9.16
N GLY A 111 2.23 1.49 8.18
CA GLY A 111 2.52 1.67 6.75
C GLY A 111 2.45 3.12 6.29
N LEU A 112 1.41 3.85 6.71
CA LEU A 112 1.23 5.27 6.44
C LEU A 112 2.37 6.11 7.05
N ALA A 113 2.68 5.88 8.31
CA ALA A 113 3.78 6.57 8.99
C ALA A 113 5.14 6.28 8.33
N ARG A 114 5.33 5.06 7.78
CA ARG A 114 6.53 4.75 6.97
C ARG A 114 6.56 5.56 5.68
N GLY A 115 5.45 5.66 4.96
CA GLY A 115 5.34 6.47 3.73
C GLY A 115 5.63 7.94 3.99
N GLU A 116 5.10 8.50 5.08
CA GLU A 116 5.38 9.88 5.51
C GLU A 116 6.87 10.12 5.78
N ARG A 117 7.51 9.21 6.53
CA ARG A 117 8.95 9.30 6.81
C ARG A 117 9.79 9.21 5.54
N GLN A 118 9.44 8.30 4.62
CA GLN A 118 10.14 8.14 3.35
C GLN A 118 10.02 9.39 2.47
N ARG A 119 8.83 9.99 2.38
CA ARG A 119 8.62 11.24 1.64
C ARG A 119 9.43 12.39 2.23
N THR A 120 9.35 12.56 3.55
CA THR A 120 10.11 13.60 4.27
C THR A 120 11.63 13.44 4.04
N ALA A 121 12.14 12.21 4.11
CA ALA A 121 13.55 11.93 3.84
C ALA A 121 13.94 12.22 2.38
N ALA A 122 13.08 11.86 1.41
CA ALA A 122 13.30 12.15 0.01
C ALA A 122 13.32 13.66 -0.29
N ASP A 123 12.39 14.42 0.30
CA ASP A 123 12.34 15.88 0.16
C ASP A 123 13.60 16.56 0.73
N LEU A 124 14.06 16.11 1.91
CA LEU A 124 15.31 16.59 2.52
C LEU A 124 16.55 16.24 1.70
N ALA A 125 16.57 15.09 1.04
CA ALA A 125 17.68 14.69 0.16
C ALA A 125 17.71 15.55 -1.12
N GLN A 126 16.55 15.84 -1.70
CA GLN A 126 16.42 16.67 -2.90
C GLN A 126 16.80 18.13 -2.63
N SER A 127 16.40 18.70 -1.48
CA SER A 127 16.74 20.09 -1.12
C SER A 127 18.24 20.30 -0.88
N ARG A 128 18.97 19.25 -0.48
CA ARG A 128 20.43 19.29 -0.31
C ARG A 128 21.20 19.15 -1.62
N GLY A 129 20.60 18.50 -2.63
CA GLY A 129 21.22 18.31 -3.95
C GLY A 129 21.10 19.51 -4.88
N THR A 130 20.20 20.46 -4.62
CA THR A 130 20.00 21.67 -5.44
C THR A 130 20.88 22.86 -5.05
N GLN A 131 21.68 22.73 -3.99
CA GLN A 131 22.57 23.78 -3.46
C GLN A 131 24.06 23.60 -3.82
N ALA A 132 24.37 22.70 -4.76
CA ALA A 132 25.72 22.47 -5.28
C ALA A 132 25.76 22.79 -6.78
#